data_AF-A0AA41KBI7-F1
#
_entry.id   AF-A0AA41KBI7-F1
#
_cell.length_a   1.000
_cell.length_b   1.000
_cell.length_c   1.000
_cell.angle_alpha   90.00
_cell.angle_beta   90.00
_cell.angle_gamma   90.00
#
_symmetry.space_group_name_H-M   'P 1'
#
loop_
_entity.id
_entity.type
_entity.pdbx_description
1 polymer ?
#
loop_
_entity_poly.entity_id
_entity_poly.type
_entity_poly.pdbx_seq_one_letter_code
_entity_poly.pdbx_strand_id
1 'polypeptide(L)'
;MDRYETFVEDGTVYVGSDDGPLEIASVEDVLDAVGGPAWTVTYSDAEKERYAGMDTSDEGLVVDVVDMLHAMTHSQRFVDTLAAHPTAVPADDTISPRAGLFVGKLLENLENGVS
;
A
#
# COMPACT_ATOMS: atom_id res chain seq x y z
N MET A 1 -10.98 -15.33 -10.29
CA MET A 1 -9.99 -14.31 -10.68
C MET A 1 -8.90 -14.41 -9.65
N ASP A 2 -7.68 -14.66 -10.09
CA ASP A 2 -6.56 -14.90 -9.19
C ASP A 2 -6.25 -13.66 -8.35
N ARG A 3 -5.89 -13.90 -7.09
CA ARG A 3 -5.55 -12.89 -6.10
C ARG A 3 -4.11 -13.17 -5.67
N TYR A 4 -3.27 -12.17 -5.85
CA TYR A 4 -1.85 -12.25 -5.54
C TYR A 4 -1.58 -11.61 -4.19
N GLU A 5 -0.94 -12.35 -3.31
CA GLU A 5 -0.61 -11.91 -1.95
C GLU A 5 0.59 -10.98 -1.96
N THR A 6 0.63 -10.08 -0.98
CA THR A 6 1.81 -9.30 -0.62
C THR A 6 2.50 -9.98 0.55
N PHE A 7 3.83 -10.08 0.49
CA PHE A 7 4.62 -10.67 1.56
C PHE A 7 5.97 -9.97 1.69
N VAL A 8 6.62 -10.19 2.83
CA VAL A 8 7.93 -9.65 3.14
C VAL A 8 8.91 -10.81 3.28
N GLU A 9 10.03 -10.73 2.57
CA GLU A 9 11.14 -11.67 2.67
C GLU A 9 12.44 -10.88 2.80
N ASP A 10 13.27 -11.21 3.80
CA ASP A 10 14.54 -10.54 4.09
C ASP A 10 14.47 -9.00 4.10
N GLY A 11 13.38 -8.45 4.63
CA GLY A 11 13.15 -7.00 4.72
C GLY A 11 12.74 -6.34 3.40
N THR A 12 12.43 -7.11 2.38
CA THR A 12 11.96 -6.64 1.07
C THR A 12 10.51 -7.01 0.85
N VAL A 13 9.72 -6.06 0.34
CA VAL A 13 8.32 -6.26 -0.01
C VAL A 13 8.22 -6.88 -1.39
N TYR A 14 7.43 -7.95 -1.49
CA TYR A 14 7.12 -8.66 -2.73
C TYR A 14 5.62 -8.76 -2.94
N VAL A 15 5.22 -8.77 -4.22
CA VAL A 15 3.87 -9.14 -4.64
C VAL A 15 3.94 -10.40 -5.49
N GLY A 16 3.14 -11.41 -5.18
CA GLY A 16 3.07 -12.63 -5.98
C GLY A 16 2.70 -12.36 -7.44
N SER A 17 3.17 -13.21 -8.35
CA SER A 17 2.72 -13.22 -9.75
C SER A 17 2.92 -14.61 -10.36
N ASP A 18 2.34 -14.83 -11.54
CA ASP A 18 2.50 -16.08 -12.30
C ASP A 18 3.96 -16.36 -12.71
N ASP A 19 4.74 -15.30 -12.96
CA ASP A 19 6.14 -15.38 -13.39
C ASP A 19 7.13 -15.35 -12.21
N GLY A 20 6.61 -15.42 -10.99
CA GLY A 20 7.35 -15.33 -9.74
C GLY A 20 7.15 -13.99 -9.02
N PRO A 21 7.64 -13.85 -7.77
CA PRO A 21 7.41 -12.66 -6.98
C PRO A 21 8.01 -11.40 -7.62
N LEU A 22 7.22 -10.33 -7.65
CA LEU A 22 7.67 -9.01 -8.06
C LEU A 22 8.27 -8.28 -6.86
N GLU A 23 9.55 -8.00 -6.93
CA GLU A 23 10.21 -7.10 -5.98
C GLU A 23 9.65 -5.69 -6.11
N ILE A 24 9.28 -5.10 -4.97
CA ILE A 24 8.72 -3.75 -4.87
C ILE A 24 9.80 -2.79 -4.37
N ALA A 25 10.14 -2.87 -3.09
CA ALA A 25 11.12 -2.04 -2.39
C ALA A 25 11.44 -2.65 -1.01
N SER A 26 12.41 -2.09 -0.31
CA SER A 26 12.62 -2.44 1.10
C SER A 26 11.42 -2.02 1.94
N VAL A 27 11.18 -2.72 3.07
CA VAL A 27 10.16 -2.32 4.04
C VAL A 27 10.45 -0.91 4.55
N GLU A 28 11.71 -0.56 4.80
CA GLU A 28 12.10 0.77 5.27
C GLU A 28 11.67 1.87 4.29
N ASP A 29 11.94 1.70 2.99
CA ASP A 29 11.55 2.69 1.98
C ASP A 29 10.02 2.83 1.86
N VAL A 30 9.29 1.72 2.02
CA VAL A 30 7.81 1.74 2.01
C VAL A 30 7.28 2.48 3.23
N LEU A 31 7.83 2.22 4.42
CA LEU A 31 7.41 2.90 5.64
C LEU A 31 7.73 4.39 5.60
N ASP A 32 8.91 4.76 5.12
CA ASP A 32 9.30 6.16 4.94
C ASP A 32 8.38 6.88 3.95
N ALA A 33 8.00 6.22 2.85
CA ALA A 33 7.07 6.77 1.87
C ALA A 33 5.63 6.93 2.40
N VAL A 34 5.19 6.04 3.31
CA VAL A 34 3.88 6.14 3.99
C VAL A 34 3.90 7.19 5.11
N GLY A 35 5.08 7.52 5.66
CA GLY A 35 5.24 8.45 6.77
C GLY A 35 5.43 7.78 8.14
N GLY A 36 5.70 6.47 8.17
CA GLY A 36 6.08 5.71 9.35
C GLY A 36 5.46 4.31 9.45
N PRO A 37 5.82 3.54 10.49
CA PRO A 37 5.31 2.19 10.73
C PRO A 37 3.83 2.15 11.18
N ALA A 38 3.28 3.30 11.57
CA ALA A 38 1.96 3.41 12.15
C ALA A 38 1.15 4.48 11.42
N TRP A 39 -0.04 4.13 10.97
CA TRP A 39 -0.98 5.04 10.34
C TRP A 39 -2.16 5.32 11.27
N THR A 40 -2.52 6.58 11.44
CA THR A 40 -3.71 6.96 12.22
C THR A 40 -4.86 7.28 11.28
N VAL A 41 -5.99 6.60 11.45
CA VAL A 41 -7.20 6.87 10.66
C VAL A 41 -7.74 8.26 11.05
N THR A 42 -7.90 9.14 10.06
CA THR A 42 -8.45 10.49 10.25
C THR A 42 -9.44 10.81 9.15
N TYR A 43 -10.52 11.52 9.50
CA TYR A 43 -11.50 11.99 8.53
C TYR A 43 -11.61 13.51 8.60
N SER A 44 -11.63 14.18 7.45
CA SER A 44 -11.82 15.63 7.44
C SER A 44 -13.27 16.00 7.79
N ASP A 45 -13.46 17.19 8.37
CA ASP A 45 -14.80 17.70 8.68
C ASP A 45 -15.69 17.80 7.43
N ALA A 46 -15.10 18.12 6.29
CA ALA A 46 -15.81 18.19 5.01
C ALA A 46 -16.34 16.82 4.53
N GLU A 47 -15.58 15.74 4.78
CA GLU A 47 -16.02 14.37 4.48
C GLU A 47 -17.15 13.93 5.41
N LYS A 48 -17.02 14.22 6.71
CA LYS A 48 -18.07 13.95 7.70
C LYS A 48 -19.38 14.67 7.38
N GLU A 49 -19.29 15.94 6.97
CA GLU A 49 -20.46 16.74 6.59
C GLU A 49 -21.11 16.24 5.29
N ARG A 50 -20.27 15.89 4.29
CA ARG A 50 -20.74 15.38 3.00
C ARG A 50 -21.41 14.01 3.13
N TYR A 51 -20.93 13.17 4.05
CA TYR A 51 -21.41 11.81 4.27
C TYR A 51 -21.88 11.64 5.72
N ALA A 52 -22.99 12.30 6.08
CA ALA A 52 -23.52 12.30 7.45
C ALA A 52 -23.93 10.91 8.02
N GLY A 53 -23.92 9.85 7.20
CA GLY A 53 -24.13 8.46 7.62
C GLY A 53 -22.87 7.60 7.58
N MET A 54 -21.70 8.20 7.35
CA MET A 54 -20.40 7.52 7.41
C MET A 54 -20.13 7.06 8.84
N ASP A 55 -19.79 5.78 8.97
CA ASP A 55 -19.29 5.27 10.24
C ASP A 55 -17.84 5.77 10.40
N THR A 56 -17.61 6.60 11.41
CA THR A 56 -16.28 7.12 11.78
C THR A 56 -15.83 6.56 13.12
N SER A 57 -16.37 5.42 13.55
CA SER A 57 -16.04 4.81 14.85
C SER A 57 -14.59 4.34 14.96
N ASP A 58 -13.91 4.20 13.82
CA ASP A 58 -12.50 3.88 13.67
C ASP A 58 -11.59 5.11 13.61
N GLU A 59 -12.12 6.34 13.65
CA GLU A 59 -11.29 7.54 13.74
C GLU A 59 -10.38 7.51 14.98
N GLY A 60 -9.09 7.78 14.77
CA GLY A 60 -8.05 7.70 15.80
C GLY A 60 -7.52 6.29 16.06
N LEU A 61 -8.03 5.26 15.36
CA LEU A 61 -7.41 3.94 15.37
C LEU A 61 -6.02 4.01 14.74
N VAL A 62 -5.05 3.36 15.40
CA VAL A 62 -3.68 3.24 14.91
C VAL A 62 -3.51 1.86 14.29
N VAL A 63 -3.12 1.83 13.03
CA VAL A 63 -2.91 0.62 12.23
C VAL A 63 -1.41 0.42 12.01
N ASP A 64 -0.94 -0.81 12.18
CA ASP A 64 0.41 -1.20 11.80
C ASP A 64 0.48 -1.36 10.27
N VAL A 65 1.37 -0.60 9.63
CA VAL A 65 1.50 -0.59 8.17
C VAL A 65 2.01 -1.93 7.65
N VAL A 66 2.85 -2.64 8.40
CA VAL A 66 3.38 -3.95 7.99
C VAL A 66 2.29 -5.02 8.07
N ASP A 67 1.46 -5.00 9.10
CA ASP A 67 0.30 -5.89 9.17
C ASP A 67 -0.65 -5.63 7.98
N MET A 68 -0.83 -4.36 7.63
CA MET A 68 -1.63 -3.99 6.47
C MET A 68 -1.05 -4.52 5.16
N LEU A 69 0.28 -4.42 4.95
CA LEU A 69 0.96 -5.00 3.80
C LEU A 69 0.63 -6.48 3.67
N HIS A 70 0.77 -7.25 4.74
CA HIS A 70 0.50 -8.69 4.72
C HIS A 70 -0.95 -9.06 4.44
N ALA A 71 -1.90 -8.18 4.74
CA ALA A 71 -3.31 -8.39 4.45
C ALA A 71 -3.69 -8.07 2.99
N MET A 72 -2.83 -7.38 2.24
CA MET A 72 -3.15 -6.91 0.89
C MET A 72 -3.08 -8.04 -0.14
N THR A 73 -4.14 -8.13 -0.94
CA THR A 73 -4.17 -8.96 -2.14
C THR A 73 -4.51 -8.13 -3.38
N HIS A 74 -3.98 -8.55 -4.52
CA HIS A 74 -4.03 -7.80 -5.77
C HIS A 74 -4.65 -8.62 -6.91
N SER A 75 -5.36 -7.95 -7.81
CA SER A 75 -5.82 -8.57 -9.05
C SER A 75 -4.66 -8.71 -10.04
N GLN A 76 -4.76 -9.67 -10.96
CA GLN A 76 -3.83 -9.81 -12.09
C GLN A 76 -3.52 -8.48 -12.76
N ARG A 77 -4.55 -7.68 -13.08
CA ARG A 77 -4.38 -6.40 -13.77
C ARG A 77 -3.44 -5.45 -13.02
N PHE A 78 -3.53 -5.40 -11.69
CA PHE A 78 -2.66 -4.55 -10.88
C PHE A 78 -1.23 -5.11 -10.88
N VAL A 79 -1.07 -6.42 -10.75
CA VAL A 79 0.23 -7.10 -10.81
C VAL A 79 0.91 -6.89 -12.17
N ASP A 80 0.19 -7.04 -13.28
CA ASP A 80 0.69 -6.76 -14.63
C ASP A 80 1.14 -5.30 -14.77
N THR A 81 0.40 -4.38 -14.12
CA THR A 81 0.76 -2.96 -14.11
C THR A 81 2.04 -2.72 -13.30
N LEU A 82 2.20 -3.35 -12.13
CA LEU A 82 3.43 -3.30 -11.35
C LEU A 82 4.63 -3.83 -12.15
N ALA A 83 4.45 -4.98 -12.80
CA ALA A 83 5.50 -5.62 -13.61
C ALA A 83 6.00 -4.73 -14.75
N ALA A 84 5.11 -3.94 -15.35
CA ALA A 84 5.45 -3.00 -16.43
C ALA A 84 6.24 -1.77 -15.96
N HIS A 85 6.26 -1.46 -14.65
CA HIS A 85 6.95 -0.28 -14.13
C HIS A 85 8.42 -0.58 -13.77
N PRO A 86 9.33 0.40 -14.00
CA PRO A 86 10.74 0.28 -13.60
C PRO A 86 10.91 0.12 -12.09
N THR A 87 11.96 -0.63 -11.72
CA THR A 87 12.41 -0.80 -10.32
C THR A 87 13.51 0.18 -9.92
N ALA A 88 14.19 0.80 -10.88
CA ALA A 88 15.25 1.75 -10.58
C ALA A 88 14.65 3.03 -9.98
N VAL A 89 15.26 3.50 -8.89
CA VAL A 89 14.94 4.80 -8.28
C VAL A 89 15.55 5.91 -9.14
N PRO A 90 14.76 6.86 -9.66
CA PRO A 90 15.27 8.04 -10.36
C PRO A 90 16.16 8.90 -9.45
N ALA A 91 17.10 9.66 -10.01
CA ALA A 91 18.07 10.44 -9.24
C ALA A 91 17.43 11.52 -8.32
N ASP A 92 16.27 12.02 -8.71
CA ASP A 92 15.53 13.08 -8.01
C ASP A 92 14.37 12.52 -7.15
N ASP A 93 14.32 11.20 -6.95
CA ASP A 93 13.24 10.53 -6.24
C ASP A 93 13.78 9.65 -5.11
N THR A 94 12.91 9.31 -4.16
CA THR A 94 13.24 8.42 -3.04
C THR A 94 12.82 6.98 -3.32
N ILE A 95 11.86 6.78 -4.24
CA ILE A 95 11.29 5.48 -4.52
C ILE A 95 11.17 5.21 -6.03
N SER A 96 11.14 3.93 -6.42
CA SER A 96 10.96 3.56 -7.82
C SER A 96 9.52 3.80 -8.29
N PRO A 97 9.26 4.00 -9.59
CA PRO A 97 7.90 4.14 -10.11
C PRO A 97 6.99 2.96 -9.74
N ARG A 98 7.53 1.73 -9.72
CA ARG A 98 6.78 0.54 -9.28
C ARG A 98 6.39 0.64 -7.81
N ALA A 99 7.35 0.99 -6.96
CA ALA A 99 7.11 1.05 -5.53
C ALA A 99 6.24 2.26 -5.15
N GLY A 100 6.34 3.39 -5.84
CA GLY A 100 5.40 4.50 -5.71
C GLY A 100 3.96 4.12 -6.07
N LEU A 101 3.75 3.35 -7.14
CA LEU A 101 2.42 2.82 -7.50
C LEU A 101 1.86 1.90 -6.40
N PHE A 102 2.71 1.03 -5.84
CA PHE A 102 2.34 0.15 -4.76
C PHE A 102 2.00 0.91 -3.46
N VAL A 103 2.83 1.89 -3.07
CA VAL A 103 2.60 2.76 -1.90
C VAL A 103 1.30 3.54 -2.05
N GLY A 104 1.00 4.06 -3.24
CA GLY A 104 -0.29 4.71 -3.49
C GLY A 104 -1.47 3.77 -3.20
N LYS A 105 -1.37 2.50 -3.61
CA LYS A 105 -2.39 1.49 -3.31
C LYS A 105 -2.50 1.15 -1.82
N LEU A 106 -1.37 1.12 -1.12
CA LEU A 106 -1.33 0.92 0.33
C LEU A 106 -2.01 2.09 1.06
N LEU A 107 -1.70 3.34 0.70
CA LEU A 107 -2.33 4.53 1.25
C LEU A 107 -3.84 4.52 1.00
N GLU A 108 -4.28 4.21 -0.22
CA GLU A 108 -5.71 4.05 -0.52
C GLU A 108 -6.40 3.05 0.42
N ASN A 109 -5.75 1.92 0.71
CA ASN A 109 -6.34 0.90 1.59
C ASN A 109 -6.27 1.31 3.07
N LEU A 110 -5.25 2.07 3.49
CA LEU A 110 -5.15 2.64 4.84
C LEU A 110 -6.21 3.72 5.09
N GLU A 111 -6.54 4.52 4.07
CA GLU A 111 -7.56 5.56 4.14
C GLU A 111 -8.99 5.01 4.13
N ASN A 112 -9.24 3.94 3.38
CA ASN A 112 -10.60 3.41 3.16
C ASN A 112 -10.90 2.10 3.90
N GLY A 113 -9.93 1.54 4.64
CA GLY A 113 -10.01 0.19 5.18
C GLY A 113 -9.87 -0.89 4.09
N VAL A 114 -9.54 -2.12 4.51
CA VAL A 114 -9.46 -3.27 3.57
C VAL A 114 -10.86 -3.53 3.00
N SER A 115 -11.03 -3.33 1.68
CA SER A 115 -12.26 -3.68 0.95
C SER A 115 -12.27 -5.11 0.42
#